data_AF-W8VSF4-F1
#
_entry.id   AF-W8VSF4-F1
#
_cell.length_a   1.000
_cell.length_b   1.000
_cell.length_c   1.000
_cell.angle_alpha   90.00
_cell.angle_beta   90.00
_cell.angle_gamma   90.00
#
_symmetry.space_group_name_H-M   'P 1'
#
loop_
_entity.id
_entity.type
_entity.pdbx_description
1 polymer ?
#
loop_
_entity_poly.entity_id
_entity_poly.type
_entity_poly.pdbx_seq_one_letter_code
_entity_poly.pdbx_strand_id
1 'polypeptide(L)' 'MESPLIPKKENAIDYAENILFELYGKEKIQYEKPYQIHLICDYWIMTGTLPKGMKGGTFELVFDSWNGKILILKHGK' A
#
# COMPACT_ATOMS: atom_id res chain seq x y z
N MET A 1 -27.40 -4.65 1.88
CA MET A 1 -26.23 -5.52 1.66
C MET A 1 -25.05 -4.84 2.33
N GLU A 2 -24.20 -5.61 3.00
CA GLU A 2 -22.98 -5.08 3.61
C GLU A 2 -21.95 -4.77 2.50
N SER A 3 -21.08 -3.80 2.77
CA SER A 3 -20.01 -3.38 1.85
C SER A 3 -18.66 -3.35 2.59
N PRO A 4 -17.53 -3.54 1.89
CA PRO A 4 -16.22 -3.40 2.50
C PRO A 4 -16.04 -2.02 3.16
N LEU A 5 -15.29 -1.98 4.27
CA LEU A 5 -14.91 -0.74 4.95
C LEU A 5 -14.08 0.17 4.05
N ILE A 6 -13.26 -0.42 3.18
CA ILE A 6 -12.36 0.25 2.25
C ILE A 6 -12.71 -0.19 0.82
N PRO A 7 -13.84 0.28 0.25
CA PRO A 7 -14.38 -0.27 -0.99
C PRO A 7 -13.74 0.33 -2.26
N LYS A 8 -13.00 1.43 -2.13
CA LYS A 8 -12.44 2.19 -3.26
C LYS A 8 -10.93 2.27 -3.18
N LYS A 9 -10.31 2.38 -4.36
CA LYS A 9 -8.86 2.51 -4.51
C LYS A 9 -8.32 3.74 -3.78
N GLU A 10 -9.01 4.87 -3.83
CA GLU A 10 -8.58 6.11 -3.17
C GLU A 10 -8.53 5.93 -1.65
N ASN A 11 -9.54 5.28 -1.07
CA ASN A 11 -9.55 4.98 0.37
C ASN A 11 -8.44 3.99 0.76
N ALA A 12 -8.13 3.02 -0.11
CA ALA A 12 -7.04 2.09 0.10
C ALA A 12 -5.68 2.79 0.08
N ILE A 13 -5.49 3.77 -0.81
CA ILE A 13 -4.28 4.61 -0.84
C ILE A 13 -4.16 5.41 0.45
N ASP A 14 -5.21 6.14 0.85
CA ASP A 14 -5.18 7.00 2.03
C ASP A 14 -4.90 6.17 3.31
N TYR A 15 -5.55 5.01 3.43
CA TYR A 15 -5.35 4.07 4.53
C TYR A 15 -3.89 3.60 4.62
N ALA A 16 -3.35 3.16 3.49
CA ALA A 16 -2.00 2.64 3.41
C ALA A 16 -0.93 3.74 3.60
N GLU A 17 -1.12 4.92 3.01
CA GLU A 17 -0.22 6.07 3.18
C GLU A 17 -0.13 6.48 4.65
N ASN A 18 -1.24 6.49 5.40
CA ASN A 18 -1.23 6.82 6.83
C ASN A 18 -0.26 5.92 7.61
N ILE A 19 -0.35 4.60 7.42
CA ILE A 19 0.52 3.63 8.09
C ILE A 19 1.97 3.73 7.60
N LEU A 20 2.17 3.81 6.29
CA LEU A 20 3.50 3.80 5.68
C LEU A 20 4.27 5.10 5.98
N PHE A 21 3.59 6.25 6.02
CA PHE A 21 4.20 7.53 6.36
C PHE A 21 4.69 7.56 7.80
N GLU A 22 3.92 7.01 8.74
CA GLU A 22 4.32 6.90 10.14
C GLU A 22 5.55 6.00 10.31
N LEU A 23 5.61 4.87 9.59
CA LEU A 23 6.68 3.90 9.77
C LEU A 23 7.97 4.21 8.99
N TYR A 24 7.86 4.79 7.80
CA TYR A 24 8.99 4.92 6.87
C TYR A 24 9.27 6.36 6.45
N GLY A 25 8.43 7.31 6.86
CA GLY A 25 8.54 8.72 6.50
C GLY A 25 7.83 9.04 5.17
N LYS A 26 7.11 10.16 5.18
CA LYS A 26 6.30 10.62 4.04
C LYS A 26 7.11 10.79 2.75
N GLU A 27 8.27 11.46 2.82
CA GLU A 27 9.11 11.73 1.65
C GLU A 27 9.55 10.44 0.96
N LYS A 28 9.96 9.44 1.75
CA LYS A 28 10.40 8.14 1.24
C LYS A 28 9.27 7.42 0.50
N ILE A 29 8.10 7.34 1.12
CA ILE A 29 6.96 6.63 0.51
C ILE A 29 6.44 7.38 -0.72
N GLN A 30 6.41 8.72 -0.70
CA GLN A 30 6.04 9.50 -1.87
C GLN A 30 7.02 9.34 -3.05
N TYR A 31 8.29 9.08 -2.78
CA TYR A 31 9.31 8.80 -3.80
C TYR A 31 9.04 7.49 -4.57
N GLU A 32 8.34 6.54 -3.95
CA GLU A 32 8.00 5.25 -4.55
C GLU A 32 6.73 5.30 -5.43
N LYS A 33 6.21 6.50 -5.71
CA LYS A 33 5.12 6.69 -6.66
C LYS A 33 5.59 6.53 -8.12
N PRO A 34 4.71 6.10 -9.04
CA PRO A 34 3.32 5.71 -8.80
C PRO A 34 3.23 4.34 -8.10
N TYR A 35 2.28 4.18 -7.18
CA TYR A 35 2.03 2.87 -6.57
C TYR A 35 1.30 1.94 -7.53
N GLN A 36 1.63 0.65 -7.47
CA GLN A 36 0.81 -0.40 -8.06
C GLN A 36 -0.22 -0.85 -7.02
N ILE A 37 -1.49 -0.85 -7.38
CA ILE A 37 -2.60 -1.11 -6.44
C ILE A 37 -3.63 -2.01 -7.11
N HIS A 38 -3.96 -3.11 -6.47
CA HIS A 38 -4.91 -4.11 -6.96
C HIS A 38 -5.83 -4.58 -5.83
N LEU A 39 -7.11 -4.81 -6.16
CA LEU A 39 -8.05 -5.51 -5.29
C LEU A 39 -8.20 -6.94 -5.79
N ILE A 40 -7.82 -7.92 -4.99
CA ILE A 40 -7.90 -9.34 -5.33
C ILE A 40 -8.54 -10.08 -4.15
N CYS A 41 -9.70 -10.72 -4.40
CA CYS A 41 -10.43 -11.50 -3.40
C CYS A 41 -10.58 -10.76 -2.07
N ASP A 42 -11.05 -9.51 -2.11
CA ASP A 42 -11.25 -8.62 -0.96
C ASP A 42 -10.00 -8.11 -0.26
N TYR A 43 -8.80 -8.37 -0.80
CA TYR A 43 -7.55 -7.83 -0.29
C TYR A 43 -7.00 -6.74 -1.21
N TRP A 44 -6.68 -5.60 -0.61
CA TRP A 44 -5.87 -4.59 -1.26
C TRP A 44 -4.41 -4.98 -1.20
N ILE A 45 -3.77 -5.00 -2.36
CA ILE A 45 -2.34 -5.24 -2.53
C ILE A 45 -1.75 -3.96 -3.09
N MET A 46 -0.80 -3.38 -2.37
CA MET A 46 -0.14 -2.14 -2.76
C MET A 46 1.37 -2.27 -2.68
N THR A 47 2.06 -1.85 -3.74
CA THR A 47 3.52 -1.81 -3.79
C THR A 47 4.03 -0.49 -4.32
N GLY A 48 5.17 -0.05 -3.80
CA GLY A 48 5.92 1.06 -4.37
C GLY A 48 6.60 0.66 -5.68
N THR A 49 7.01 1.65 -6.47
CA THR A 49 7.81 1.46 -7.68
C THR A 49 9.18 2.12 -7.53
N LEU A 50 10.15 1.57 -8.26
CA LEU A 50 11.52 2.09 -8.29
C LEU A 50 11.86 2.51 -9.72
N PRO A 51 12.41 3.71 -9.95
CA PRO A 51 12.85 4.12 -11.27
C PRO A 51 13.86 3.14 -11.87
N LYS A 52 13.78 2.95 -13.20
CA LYS A 52 14.68 2.04 -13.91
C LYS A 52 16.14 2.44 -13.66
N GLY A 53 16.97 1.46 -13.30
CA GLY A 53 18.40 1.65 -13.07
C GLY A 53 18.78 2.03 -11.64
N MET A 54 17.82 2.24 -10.75
CA MET A 54 18.10 2.40 -9.33
C MET A 54 18.22 1.04 -8.63
N LYS A 55 19.02 1.01 -7.57
CA LYS A 55 19.18 -0.15 -6.68
C LYS A 55 18.45 0.13 -5.37
N GLY A 56 17.74 -0.88 -4.88
CA GLY A 56 17.01 -0.83 -3.62
C GLY A 56 15.72 -1.63 -3.71
N GLY A 57 14.92 -1.56 -2.66
CA GLY A 57 13.57 -2.12 -2.63
C GLY A 57 12.51 -1.07 -2.28
N THR A 58 11.26 -1.45 -2.53
CA THR A 58 10.06 -0.64 -2.25
C THR A 58 9.23 -1.29 -1.16
N PHE A 59 8.19 -0.61 -0.69
CA PHE A 59 7.22 -1.22 0.21
C PHE A 59 6.33 -2.24 -0.50
N GLU A 60 5.87 -3.22 0.28
CA GLU A 60 4.75 -4.11 -0.05
C GLU A 60 3.80 -4.12 1.15
N LEU A 61 2.54 -3.79 0.90
CA LEU A 61 1.46 -3.78 1.89
C LEU A 61 0.26 -4.56 1.35
N VAL A 62 -0.24 -5.51 2.13
CA VAL A 62 -1.47 -6.25 1.85
C VAL A 62 -2.41 -6.15 3.05
N PHE A 63 -3.66 -5.77 2.82
CA PHE A 63 -4.66 -5.63 3.88
C PHE A 63 -6.07 -5.97 3.40
N ASP A 64 -6.90 -6.39 4.35
CA ASP A 64 -8.30 -6.77 4.15
C ASP A 64 -9.18 -5.52 3.95
N SER A 65 -9.95 -5.48 2.86
CA SER A 65 -10.83 -4.36 2.54
C SER A 65 -12.03 -4.22 3.47
N TRP A 66 -12.41 -5.28 4.21
CA TRP A 66 -13.57 -5.27 5.10
C TRP A 66 -13.27 -4.71 6.49
N ASN A 67 -12.04 -4.86 6.97
CA ASN A 67 -11.68 -4.52 8.36
C ASN A 67 -10.32 -3.82 8.50
N GLY A 68 -9.58 -3.64 7.41
CA GLY A 68 -8.26 -2.99 7.41
C GLY A 68 -7.15 -3.84 8.03
N LYS A 69 -7.40 -5.08 8.44
CA LYS A 69 -6.36 -5.94 9.03
C LYS A 69 -5.21 -6.08 8.04
N ILE A 70 -4.00 -5.76 8.50
CA ILE A 70 -2.77 -5.91 7.71
C ILE A 70 -2.37 -7.39 7.70
N LEU A 71 -2.15 -7.94 6.51
CA LEU A 71 -1.67 -9.31 6.27
C LEU A 71 -0.17 -9.31 5.99
N ILE A 72 0.31 -8.36 5.19
CA ILE A 72 1.71 -8.21 4.80
C ILE A 72 2.10 -6.75 4.95
N LEU A 73 3.25 -6.50 5.57
CA LEU A 73 3.89 -5.19 5.61
C LEU A 73 5.41 -5.41 5.58
N LYS A 74 6.04 -5.07 4.47
CA LYS A 74 7.47 -5.23 4.25
C LYS A 74 8.02 -4.04 3.47
N HIS A 75 9.32 -3.82 3.59
CA HIS A 75 10.06 -2.88 2.75
C HIS A 75 11.34 -3.57 2.28
N GLY A 76 11.50 -3.71 0.96
CA GLY A 76 12.70 -4.28 0.39
C GLY A 76 13.92 -3.41 0.70
N LYS A 77 15.11 -4.03 0.75
CA LYS A 77 16.40 -3.34 0.91
C LYS A 77 17.05 -3.11 -0.45
#